data_AF-A0A836H8J9-F1
#
_entry.id   AF-A0A836H8J9-F1
#
_cell.length_a   1.000
_cell.length_b   1.000
_cell.length_c   1.000
_cell.angle_alpha   90.00
_cell.angle_beta   90.00
_cell.angle_gamma   90.00
#
_symmetry.space_group_name_H-M   'P 1'
#
loop_
_entity.id
_entity.type
_entity.pdbx_description
1 polymer ?
#
loop_
_entity_poly.entity_id
_entity_poly.type
_entity_poly.pdbx_seq_one_letter_code
_entity_poly.pdbx_strand_id
1 'polypeptide(L)'
;MGRGFGRGAKSVAIVTHAQAGNAGKKTPKGLRSIRQRKRQKFLRSHSEQTQLEESLGLTKPEKHAPKNLAQEIASIQFAHVVNKREKGLKHLRKQIMGAVKDARRRHADKASRKTKK
;
A
#
# COMPACT_ATOMS: atom_id res chain seq x y z
N MET A 1 13.38 -31.68 23.00
CA MET A 1 14.63 -30.92 22.74
C MET A 1 14.27 -29.44 22.59
N GLY A 2 14.42 -28.67 23.66
CA GLY A 2 14.01 -27.27 23.71
C GLY A 2 14.94 -26.36 22.91
N ARG A 3 14.40 -25.60 21.97
CA ARG A 3 15.12 -24.52 21.29
C ARG A 3 15.05 -23.28 22.19
N GLY A 4 15.99 -23.18 23.13
CA GLY A 4 16.14 -21.98 23.95
C GLY A 4 16.70 -20.83 23.11
N PHE A 5 15.90 -19.78 22.91
CA PHE A 5 16.40 -18.49 22.43
C PHE A 5 16.98 -17.73 23.63
N GLY A 6 18.24 -17.99 23.95
CA GLY A 6 19.00 -17.20 24.91
C GLY A 6 19.45 -15.88 24.29
N ARG A 7 19.09 -14.76 24.93
CA ARG A 7 19.66 -13.43 24.66
C ARG A 7 21.19 -13.50 24.75
N GLY A 8 21.89 -13.41 23.63
CA GLY A 8 23.34 -13.22 23.59
C GLY A 8 24.15 -14.19 22.72
N ALA A 9 23.55 -15.23 22.14
CA ALA A 9 24.28 -16.12 21.22
C ALA A 9 24.37 -15.50 19.81
N LYS A 10 25.59 -15.14 19.36
CA LYS A 10 25.88 -14.82 17.95
C LYS A 10 25.76 -16.12 17.15
N SER A 11 24.57 -16.43 16.66
CA SER A 11 24.34 -17.60 15.80
C SER A 11 25.04 -17.40 14.45
N VAL A 12 26.16 -18.08 14.24
CA VAL A 12 26.72 -18.27 12.89
C VAL A 12 25.85 -19.30 12.18
N ALA A 13 24.92 -18.82 11.35
CA ALA A 13 24.08 -19.69 10.54
C ALA A 13 24.92 -20.24 9.38
N ILE A 14 25.32 -21.51 9.48
CA ILE A 14 25.75 -22.26 8.29
C ILE A 14 24.49 -22.47 7.46
N VAL A 15 24.42 -21.83 6.29
CA VAL A 15 23.32 -22.01 5.34
C VAL A 15 23.50 -23.37 4.67
N THR A 16 23.03 -24.42 5.33
CA THR A 16 22.80 -25.71 4.70
C THR A 16 21.45 -25.62 3.97
N HIS A 17 21.48 -25.46 2.65
CA HIS A 17 20.27 -25.49 1.83
C HIS A 17 19.74 -26.93 1.71
N ALA A 18 19.30 -27.53 2.81
CA ALA A 18 18.38 -28.66 2.74
C ALA A 18 16.98 -28.08 2.58
N GLN A 19 16.36 -28.28 1.41
CA GLN A 19 14.94 -28.01 1.17
C GLN A 19 14.09 -28.94 2.05
N ALA A 20 14.00 -28.62 3.34
CA ALA A 20 13.05 -29.23 4.25
C ALA A 20 11.66 -28.69 3.93
N GLY A 21 10.88 -29.48 3.19
CA GLY A 21 9.42 -29.48 3.18
C GLY A 21 8.71 -28.20 2.71
N ASN A 22 7.76 -28.35 1.80
CA ASN A 22 6.83 -27.29 1.37
C ASN A 22 5.85 -26.81 2.48
N ALA A 23 6.21 -26.94 3.76
CA ALA A 23 5.42 -26.43 4.89
C ALA A 23 5.63 -24.91 5.00
N GLY A 24 4.84 -24.15 4.23
CA GLY A 24 4.69 -22.69 4.41
C GLY A 24 4.88 -21.85 3.15
N LYS A 25 5.46 -22.40 2.07
CA LYS A 25 5.63 -21.67 0.82
C LYS A 25 4.39 -21.85 -0.07
N LYS A 26 3.50 -20.86 -0.09
CA LYS A 26 2.34 -20.85 -1.02
C LYS A 26 2.84 -21.02 -2.45
N THR A 27 2.33 -22.02 -3.17
CA THR A 27 2.68 -22.23 -4.57
C THR A 27 2.35 -20.97 -5.39
N PRO A 28 3.31 -20.42 -6.15
CA PRO A 28 3.07 -19.23 -6.96
C PRO A 28 2.01 -19.54 -8.02
N LYS A 29 1.21 -18.54 -8.40
CA LYS A 29 0.01 -18.72 -9.23
C LYS A 29 0.26 -19.53 -10.51
N GLY A 30 1.40 -19.32 -11.17
CA GLY A 30 1.78 -20.02 -12.40
C GLY A 30 2.07 -21.51 -12.22
N LEU A 31 2.59 -21.92 -11.07
CA LEU A 31 2.97 -23.31 -10.76
C LEU A 31 1.88 -24.09 -10.00
N ARG A 32 0.68 -23.51 -9.85
CA ARG A 32 -0.44 -24.20 -9.21
C ARG A 32 -1.03 -25.26 -10.11
N SER A 33 -1.29 -26.43 -9.53
CA SER A 33 -2.01 -27.49 -10.22
C SER A 33 -3.43 -27.06 -10.61
N ILE A 34 -3.99 -27.74 -11.61
CA ILE A 34 -5.35 -27.49 -12.12
C ILE A 34 -6.38 -27.59 -10.98
N ARG A 35 -6.24 -28.59 -10.10
CA ARG A 35 -7.11 -28.77 -8.92
C ARG A 35 -7.04 -27.57 -7.98
N GLN A 36 -5.84 -27.06 -7.68
CA GLN A 36 -5.66 -25.90 -6.80
C GLN A 36 -6.29 -24.63 -7.42
N ARG A 37 -6.14 -24.44 -8.73
CA ARG A 37 -6.77 -23.32 -9.45
C ARG A 37 -8.30 -23.40 -9.39
N LYS A 38 -8.88 -24.57 -9.68
CA LYS A 38 -10.34 -24.81 -9.62
C LYS A 38 -10.89 -24.59 -8.21
N ARG A 39 -10.24 -25.13 -7.17
CA ARG A 39 -10.64 -24.93 -5.77
C ARG A 39 -10.62 -23.46 -5.37
N GLN A 40 -9.59 -22.70 -5.74
CA GLN A 40 -9.55 -21.27 -5.45
C GLN A 40 -10.66 -20.49 -6.17
N LYS A 41 -10.98 -20.85 -7.42
CA LYS A 41 -12.08 -20.24 -8.16
C LYS A 41 -13.42 -20.48 -7.46
N PHE A 42 -13.66 -21.72 -7.02
CA PHE A 42 -14.86 -22.09 -6.28
C PHE A 42 -15.00 -21.35 -4.94
N LEU A 43 -13.91 -21.26 -4.16
CA LEU A 43 -13.90 -20.51 -2.89
C LEU A 43 -14.13 -19.00 -3.06
N ARG A 44 -13.72 -18.44 -4.21
CA ARG A 44 -13.99 -17.03 -4.54
C ARG A 44 -15.42 -16.79 -5.02
N SER A 45 -16.04 -17.78 -5.65
CA SER A 45 -17.42 -17.64 -6.15
C SER A 45 -18.46 -17.93 -5.06
N HIS A 46 -18.10 -18.74 -4.05
CA HIS A 46 -18.96 -19.09 -2.92
C HIS A 46 -18.44 -18.50 -1.60
N SER A 47 -17.75 -17.37 -1.64
CA SER A 47 -17.43 -16.65 -0.42
C SER A 47 -18.69 -16.00 0.12
N GLU A 48 -19.47 -16.74 0.91
CA GLU A 48 -20.61 -16.22 1.68
C GLU A 48 -20.20 -14.96 2.46
N GLN A 49 -18.94 -14.91 2.91
CA GLN A 49 -18.35 -13.74 3.54
C GLN A 49 -18.42 -12.47 2.67
N THR A 50 -18.19 -12.53 1.36
CA THR A 50 -18.29 -11.33 0.51
C THR A 50 -19.73 -10.89 0.31
N GLN A 51 -20.68 -11.82 0.26
CA GLN A 51 -22.11 -11.51 0.18
C GLN A 51 -22.63 -10.92 1.50
N LEU A 52 -22.10 -11.38 2.63
CA LEU A 52 -22.37 -10.81 3.96
C LEU A 52 -21.76 -9.41 4.10
N GLU A 53 -20.53 -9.20 3.64
CA GLU A 53 -19.88 -7.87 3.62
C GLU A 53 -20.66 -6.88 2.73
N GLU A 54 -21.17 -7.32 1.57
CA GLU A 54 -22.06 -6.51 0.71
C GLU A 54 -23.40 -6.21 1.39
N SER A 55 -24.04 -7.20 2.02
CA SER A 55 -25.30 -7.02 2.77
C SER A 55 -25.14 -6.07 3.97
N LEU A 56 -23.99 -6.09 4.63
CA LEU A 56 -23.65 -5.21 5.74
C LEU A 56 -23.20 -3.81 5.28
N GLY A 57 -23.17 -3.55 3.97
CA GLY A 57 -22.74 -2.27 3.41
C GLY A 57 -21.25 -1.97 3.61
N LEU A 58 -20.45 -2.97 4.00
CA LEU A 58 -18.99 -2.88 4.17
C LEU A 58 -18.31 -2.99 2.80
N THR A 59 -18.75 -2.16 1.86
CA THR A 59 -18.09 -2.05 0.56
C THR A 59 -16.74 -1.37 0.75
N LYS A 60 -15.75 -1.80 -0.03
CA LYS A 60 -14.43 -1.16 -0.05
C LYS A 60 -14.64 0.34 -0.31
N PRO A 61 -13.91 1.23 0.39
CA PRO A 61 -14.09 2.67 0.19
C PRO A 61 -14.00 2.95 -1.31
N GLU A 62 -15.06 3.55 -1.85
CA GLU A 62 -15.10 3.95 -3.25
C GLU A 62 -13.78 4.66 -3.55
N LYS A 63 -13.12 4.24 -4.64
CA LYS A 63 -11.96 4.97 -5.14
C LYS A 63 -12.46 6.37 -5.43
N HIS A 64 -12.13 7.33 -4.56
CA HIS A 64 -12.57 8.70 -4.70
C HIS A 64 -12.37 9.14 -6.14
N ALA A 65 -13.44 9.70 -6.73
CA ALA A 65 -13.43 10.21 -8.08
C ALA A 65 -12.15 11.04 -8.32
N PRO A 66 -11.55 10.95 -9.52
CA PRO A 66 -10.31 11.66 -9.81
C PRO A 66 -10.52 13.16 -9.53
N LYS A 67 -9.86 13.65 -8.48
CA LYS A 67 -9.95 15.05 -8.06
C LYS A 67 -9.34 15.93 -9.15
N ASN A 68 -9.98 17.05 -9.43
CA ASN A 68 -9.38 18.09 -10.25
C ASN A 68 -8.15 18.69 -9.54
N LEU A 69 -7.18 19.23 -10.29
CA LEU A 69 -5.97 19.82 -9.72
C LEU A 69 -6.25 20.84 -8.60
N ALA A 70 -7.27 21.67 -8.77
CA ALA A 70 -7.68 22.64 -7.75
C ALA A 70 -8.14 21.97 -6.44
N GLN A 71 -8.87 20.86 -6.54
CA GLN A 71 -9.31 20.07 -5.38
C GLN A 71 -8.14 19.32 -4.74
N GLU A 72 -7.19 18.82 -5.53
CA GLU A 72 -5.95 18.23 -5.00
C GLU A 72 -5.18 19.27 -4.17
N ILE A 73 -5.01 20.49 -4.68
CA ILE A 73 -4.35 21.60 -3.97
C ILE A 73 -5.10 21.99 -2.69
N ALA A 74 -6.42 22.15 -2.76
CA ALA A 74 -7.24 22.54 -1.61
C ALA A 74 -7.24 21.48 -0.49
N SER A 75 -7.03 20.21 -0.85
CA SER A 75 -6.96 19.11 0.13
C SER A 75 -5.62 18.99 0.87
N ILE A 76 -4.61 19.78 0.50
CA ILE A 76 -3.30 19.74 1.16
C ILE A 76 -3.44 20.33 2.57
N GLN A 77 -3.24 19.50 3.57
CA GLN A 77 -3.22 19.94 4.97
C GLN A 77 -1.84 20.48 5.32
N PHE A 78 -1.80 21.66 5.95
CA PHE A 78 -0.59 22.26 6.49
C PHE A 78 -0.68 22.30 8.02
N ALA A 79 0.48 22.37 8.69
CA ALA A 79 0.52 22.46 10.14
C ALA A 79 -0.23 23.72 10.62
N HIS A 80 -1.27 23.51 11.43
CA HIS A 80 -2.07 24.59 12.01
C HIS A 80 -1.27 25.45 13.02
N VAL A 81 -0.25 24.86 13.66
CA VAL A 81 0.58 25.54 14.64
C VAL A 81 1.88 25.99 13.99
N VAL A 82 1.92 27.24 13.58
CA VAL A 82 3.16 27.92 13.21
C VAL A 82 3.53 28.85 14.35
N ASN A 83 4.74 28.68 14.90
CA ASN A 83 5.32 29.65 15.81
C ASN A 83 5.21 31.04 15.15
N LYS A 84 4.45 31.98 15.74
CA LYS A 84 4.13 33.32 15.16
C LYS A 84 5.35 34.21 14.84
N ARG A 85 6.56 33.69 15.08
CA ARG A 85 7.83 34.30 14.66
C ARG A 85 7.92 34.31 13.14
N GLU A 86 8.51 35.36 12.56
CA GLU A 86 8.65 35.51 11.10
C GLU A 86 9.30 34.30 10.41
N LYS A 87 10.26 33.64 11.08
CA LYS A 87 10.93 32.43 10.55
C LYS A 87 9.94 31.27 10.35
N GLY A 88 8.93 31.14 11.21
CA GLY A 88 7.88 30.13 11.10
C GLY A 88 6.99 30.36 9.87
N LEU A 89 6.56 31.60 9.64
CA LEU A 89 5.73 31.96 8.49
C LEU A 89 6.48 31.81 7.16
N LYS A 90 7.78 32.18 7.13
CA LYS A 90 8.63 31.94 5.94
C LYS A 90 8.77 30.45 5.64
N HIS A 91 8.88 29.60 6.67
CA HIS A 91 8.95 28.15 6.49
C HIS A 91 7.63 27.57 6.00
N LEU A 92 6.51 27.98 6.58
CA LEU A 92 5.17 27.59 6.12
C LEU A 92 4.96 27.99 4.65
N ARG A 93 5.32 29.21 4.26
CA ARG A 93 5.23 29.65 2.86
C ARG A 93 6.04 28.76 1.92
N LYS A 94 7.26 28.36 2.31
CA LYS A 94 8.08 27.43 1.52
C LYS A 94 7.41 26.06 1.38
N GLN A 95 6.83 25.53 2.46
CA GLN A 95 6.10 24.26 2.44
C GLN A 95 4.88 24.32 1.51
N ILE A 96 4.08 25.39 1.60
CA ILE A 96 2.92 25.60 0.73
C ILE A 96 3.35 25.66 -0.73
N MET A 97 4.33 26.50 -1.06
CA MET A 97 4.80 26.65 -2.44
C MET A 97 5.40 25.35 -3.00
N GLY A 98 6.14 24.60 -2.18
CA GLY A 98 6.70 23.30 -2.56
C GLY A 98 5.60 22.28 -2.86
N ALA A 99 4.65 22.12 -1.94
CA ALA A 99 3.55 21.18 -2.10
C ALA A 99 2.68 21.48 -3.33
N VAL A 100 2.39 22.76 -3.60
CA VAL A 100 1.64 23.18 -4.79
C VAL A 100 2.42 22.91 -6.08
N LYS A 101 3.73 23.19 -6.10
CA LYS A 101 4.58 22.89 -7.27
C LYS A 101 4.62 21.39 -7.55
N ASP A 102 4.76 20.57 -6.52
CA ASP A 102 4.78 19.11 -6.66
C ASP A 102 3.44 18.57 -7.15
N ALA A 103 2.32 19.08 -6.64
CA ALA A 103 0.98 18.72 -7.13
C ALA A 103 0.82 19.04 -8.62
N ARG A 104 1.19 20.26 -9.05
CA ARG A 104 1.16 20.67 -10.46
C ARG A 104 2.05 19.79 -11.34
N ARG A 105 3.26 19.47 -10.89
CA ARG A 105 4.20 18.60 -11.62
C ARG A 105 3.62 17.20 -11.81
N ARG A 106 3.12 16.58 -10.73
CA ARG A 106 2.48 15.25 -10.80
C ARG A 106 1.27 15.25 -11.73
N HIS A 107 0.49 16.33 -11.75
CA HIS A 107 -0.65 16.47 -12.66
C HIS A 107 -0.21 16.57 -14.13
N ALA A 108 0.83 17.34 -14.43
CA ALA A 108 1.42 17.42 -15.77
C ALA A 108 2.07 16.08 -16.20
N ASP A 109 2.75 15.39 -15.30
CA ASP A 109 3.32 14.05 -15.54
C ASP A 109 2.22 13.02 -15.82
N LYS A 110 1.08 13.09 -15.10
CA LYS A 110 -0.10 12.26 -15.40
C LYS A 110 -0.67 12.58 -16.79
N ALA A 111 -0.76 13.87 -17.17
CA ALA A 111 -1.28 14.29 -18.47
C ALA A 111 -0.38 13.80 -19.62
N SER A 112 0.94 14.00 -19.51
CA SER A 112 1.91 13.55 -20.53
C SER A 112 1.99 12.03 -20.68
N ARG A 113 1.74 11.26 -19.61
CA ARG A 113 1.64 9.79 -19.68
C ARG A 113 0.38 9.30 -20.38
N LYS A 114 -0.70 10.08 -20.34
CA LYS A 114 -1.95 9.76 -21.07
C LYS A 114 -1.81 10.00 -22.56
N THR A 115 -1.06 11.03 -22.97
CA THR A 115 -0.85 11.35 -24.39
C THR A 115 0.17 10.46 -25.09
N LYS A 116 1.07 9.80 -24.34
CA LYS A 116 2.06 8.84 -24.86
C LYS A 116 1.57 7.39 -24.96
N LYS A 117 0.34 7.11 -24.51
CA LYS A 117 -0.32 5.81 -24.62
C LYS A 117 -1.26 5.81 -25.80
#